data_AF-A0A836UE31-F1
#
_entry.id   AF-A0A836UE31-F1
#
_cell.length_a   1.000
_cell.length_b   1.000
_cell.length_c   1.000
_cell.angle_alpha   90.00
_cell.angle_beta   90.00
_cell.angle_gamma   90.00
#
_symmetry.space_group_name_H-M   'P 1'
#
loop_
_entity.id
_entity.type
_entity.pdbx_description
1 polymer ?
#
loop_
_entity_poly.entity_id
_entity_poly.type
_entity_poly.pdbx_seq_one_letter_code
_entity_poly.pdbx_strand_id
1 'polypeptide(L)'
;MGRTHMSGPTRNVILLALLLLADAVSAEQLELSRALQIASDRSPTIQGARQNLEISHRNLQAQRAALKSRFGLVVTPYEFAKDRVFNDLLSAHNTQEQTHIGASFSIQQPIEMTDATLSMIQSVDWREASSSLASSLGGRSSQQSYSSNLYLQYSQPLFTYNRTRLTLERLELALENARLDYAIQRLQIESGVTRLFLDLYLKQRNVAISREELVNANERYEIIEGKVLAGISAREELLQEDLTRANAQASLESIQLQYANALDDFRVQLGLPFEMELSVTRVANCQMEPRAAVAWHDAETGRTTLYAGSQGANRLKMHLAPALNVAPELVRVITEDVGGGYGPRNALYPEFVLISWAAKRLGRPVKWTSERTEAFVADYQGRDLLTQASLALDSGGKFLAMRTRMIGAVGGHTVAYVSLNNGFRLTTSLYDIPAAHAHIQGVLTNTPSTSPYRGAGRPEAMFVIERLIDKAA
;
A
#
# COMPACT_ATOMS: atom_id res chain seq x y z
N MET A 1 -25.77 57.40 -32.10
CA MET A 1 -25.53 56.56 -33.30
C MET A 1 -24.37 55.65 -32.95
N GLY A 2 -24.45 54.32 -32.82
CA GLY A 2 -25.44 53.33 -33.22
C GLY A 2 -24.70 52.14 -33.86
N ARG A 3 -24.93 50.92 -33.33
CA ARG A 3 -24.50 49.55 -33.75
C ARG A 3 -23.15 49.06 -33.21
N THR A 4 -22.96 48.01 -32.40
CA THR A 4 -23.51 46.63 -32.20
C THR A 4 -23.22 45.61 -33.31
N HIS A 5 -22.34 44.63 -33.04
CA HIS A 5 -22.55 43.17 -33.07
C HIS A 5 -21.20 42.42 -32.90
N MET A 6 -21.01 41.65 -31.82
CA MET A 6 -21.21 40.19 -31.68
C MET A 6 -20.13 39.29 -32.34
N SER A 7 -19.28 38.69 -31.49
CA SER A 7 -18.65 37.36 -31.69
C SER A 7 -18.34 36.82 -30.27
N GLY A 8 -19.12 35.93 -29.67
CA GLY A 8 -19.29 34.52 -30.05
C GLY A 8 -18.38 33.64 -29.16
N PRO A 9 -18.92 32.89 -28.19
CA PRO A 9 -18.13 32.05 -27.28
C PRO A 9 -17.91 30.67 -27.92
N THR A 10 -17.06 30.58 -28.94
CA THR A 10 -16.86 29.32 -29.68
C THR A 10 -15.43 28.78 -29.67
N ARG A 11 -14.49 29.44 -28.98
CA ARG A 11 -13.10 28.95 -28.87
C ARG A 11 -12.73 28.26 -27.55
N ASN A 12 -13.50 28.46 -26.47
CA ASN A 12 -13.23 27.80 -25.18
C ASN A 12 -14.06 26.54 -24.91
N VAL A 13 -15.04 26.23 -25.76
CA VAL A 13 -15.87 25.02 -25.62
C VAL A 13 -15.19 23.79 -26.23
N ILE A 14 -14.32 23.99 -27.24
CA ILE A 14 -13.66 22.88 -27.94
C ILE A 14 -12.47 22.33 -27.13
N LEU A 15 -11.78 23.17 -26.33
CA LEU A 15 -10.68 22.71 -25.48
C LEU A 15 -11.15 22.02 -24.18
N LEU A 16 -12.34 22.37 -23.67
CA LEU A 16 -12.93 21.71 -22.50
C LEU A 16 -13.60 20.37 -22.85
N ALA A 17 -14.09 20.23 -24.09
CA ALA A 17 -14.62 18.96 -24.60
C ALA A 17 -13.49 17.93 -24.85
N LEU A 18 -12.29 18.36 -25.24
CA LEU A 18 -11.14 17.47 -25.45
C LEU A 18 -10.48 17.00 -24.13
N LEU A 19 -10.67 17.70 -23.02
CA LEU A 19 -10.19 17.29 -21.69
C LEU A 19 -11.20 16.41 -20.92
N LEU A 20 -12.47 16.38 -21.34
CA LEU A 20 -13.50 15.47 -20.80
C LEU A 20 -13.61 14.15 -21.59
N LEU A 21 -12.91 14.04 -22.73
CA LEU A 21 -12.84 12.82 -23.54
C LEU A 21 -11.65 11.91 -23.19
N ALA A 22 -10.77 12.33 -22.28
CA ALA A 22 -9.60 11.55 -21.88
C ALA A 22 -9.90 10.50 -20.78
N ASP A 23 -11.05 10.60 -20.11
CA ASP A 23 -11.50 9.60 -19.10
C ASP A 23 -12.36 8.48 -19.70
N ALA A 24 -12.59 8.48 -21.01
CA ALA A 24 -13.09 7.30 -21.73
C ALA A 24 -11.92 6.37 -22.04
N VAL A 25 -11.22 5.89 -21.01
CA VAL A 25 -10.47 4.64 -21.15
C VAL A 25 -11.52 3.61 -21.51
N SER A 26 -11.48 3.14 -22.76
CA SER A 26 -12.24 2.00 -23.24
C SER A 26 -12.17 0.89 -22.19
N ALA A 27 -13.26 0.71 -21.45
CA ALA A 27 -13.43 -0.42 -20.56
C ALA A 27 -13.54 -1.65 -21.46
N GLU A 28 -12.39 -2.21 -21.82
CA GLU A 28 -12.30 -3.44 -22.59
C GLU A 28 -13.03 -4.51 -21.79
N GLN A 29 -14.08 -5.08 -22.40
CA GLN A 29 -14.89 -6.11 -21.76
C GLN A 29 -13.95 -7.30 -21.51
N LEU A 30 -13.71 -7.61 -20.24
CA LEU A 30 -12.70 -8.59 -19.87
C LEU A 30 -13.23 -9.99 -20.23
N GLU A 31 -12.76 -10.56 -21.35
CA GLU A 31 -13.08 -11.93 -21.74
C GLU A 31 -12.42 -12.93 -20.77
N LEU A 32 -13.05 -14.10 -20.56
CA LEU A 32 -12.54 -15.14 -19.67
C LEU A 32 -11.10 -15.55 -20.04
N SER A 33 -10.79 -15.64 -21.34
CA SER A 33 -9.45 -15.95 -21.83
C SER A 33 -8.40 -14.91 -21.40
N ARG A 34 -8.76 -13.63 -21.37
CA ARG A 34 -7.88 -12.54 -20.93
C ARG A 34 -7.71 -12.55 -19.42
N ALA A 35 -8.78 -12.82 -18.66
CA ALA A 35 -8.70 -13.00 -17.21
C ALA A 35 -7.76 -14.14 -16.82
N LEU A 36 -7.85 -15.28 -17.51
CA LEU A 36 -6.97 -16.43 -17.30
C LEU A 36 -5.50 -16.09 -17.60
N GLN A 37 -5.23 -15.32 -18.66
CA GLN A 37 -3.88 -14.88 -18.97
C GLN A 37 -3.31 -13.96 -17.88
N ILE A 38 -4.09 -12.98 -17.41
CA ILE A 38 -3.67 -12.07 -16.33
C ILE A 38 -3.38 -12.86 -15.05
N ALA A 39 -4.25 -13.80 -14.69
CA ALA A 39 -4.05 -14.66 -13.52
C ALA A 39 -2.80 -15.54 -13.67
N SER A 40 -2.56 -16.10 -14.86
CA SER A 40 -1.37 -16.93 -15.11
C SER A 40 -0.06 -16.16 -15.07
N ASP A 41 -0.08 -14.84 -15.35
CA ASP A 41 1.12 -14.01 -15.33
C ASP A 41 1.37 -13.39 -13.94
N ARG A 42 0.30 -13.01 -13.23
CA ARG A 42 0.38 -12.20 -12.01
C ARG A 42 0.08 -12.97 -10.73
N SER A 43 -0.50 -14.16 -10.79
CA SER A 43 -0.88 -14.88 -9.57
C SER A 43 0.37 -15.21 -8.72
N PRO A 44 0.34 -14.93 -7.41
CA PRO A 44 1.45 -15.25 -6.50
C PRO A 44 1.87 -16.73 -6.52
N THR A 45 0.88 -17.62 -6.53
CA THR A 45 1.09 -19.07 -6.43
C THR A 45 1.73 -19.64 -7.69
N ILE A 46 1.34 -19.16 -8.88
CA ILE A 46 1.93 -19.60 -10.14
C ILE A 46 3.36 -19.10 -10.32
N GLN A 47 3.67 -17.90 -9.84
CA GLN A 47 5.04 -17.37 -9.86
C GLN A 47 5.96 -18.16 -8.95
N GLY A 48 5.52 -18.48 -7.72
CA GLY A 48 6.28 -19.33 -6.81
C GLY A 48 6.53 -20.73 -7.38
N ALA A 49 5.50 -21.37 -7.93
CA ALA A 49 5.64 -22.67 -8.58
C ALA A 49 6.58 -22.63 -9.79
N ARG A 50 6.52 -21.56 -10.60
CA ARG A 50 7.42 -21.35 -11.75
C ARG A 50 8.87 -21.17 -11.31
N GLN A 51 9.13 -20.39 -10.27
CA GLN A 51 10.48 -20.21 -9.73
C GLN A 51 11.05 -21.52 -9.19
N ASN A 52 10.24 -22.29 -8.44
CA ASN A 52 10.66 -23.60 -7.93
C ASN A 52 10.99 -24.58 -9.07
N LEU A 53 10.17 -24.60 -10.12
CA LEU A 53 10.43 -25.37 -11.32
C LEU A 53 11.77 -24.99 -11.98
N GLU A 54 12.05 -23.70 -12.11
CA GLU A 54 13.32 -23.22 -12.66
C GLU A 54 14.50 -23.61 -11.76
N ILE A 55 14.39 -23.45 -10.44
CA ILE A 55 15.42 -23.83 -9.47
C ILE A 55 15.74 -25.33 -9.58
N SER A 56 14.71 -26.20 -9.57
CA SER A 56 14.89 -27.65 -9.72
C SER A 56 15.57 -28.01 -11.04
N HIS A 57 15.20 -27.33 -12.13
CA HIS A 57 15.85 -27.52 -13.44
C HIS A 57 17.32 -27.10 -13.40
N ARG A 58 17.63 -25.94 -12.80
CA ARG A 58 19.01 -25.43 -12.67
C ARG A 58 19.87 -26.32 -11.79
N ASN A 59 19.32 -26.86 -10.70
CA ASN A 59 20.04 -27.79 -9.82
C ASN A 59 20.40 -29.09 -10.56
N LEU A 60 19.47 -29.67 -11.32
CA LEU A 60 19.75 -30.83 -12.15
C LEU A 60 20.81 -30.51 -13.22
N GLN A 61 20.70 -29.35 -13.88
CA GLN A 61 21.65 -28.90 -14.88
C GLN A 61 23.06 -28.71 -14.28
N ALA A 62 23.16 -28.12 -13.10
CA ALA A 62 24.41 -27.92 -12.37
C ALA A 62 25.06 -29.26 -11.99
N GLN A 63 24.25 -30.22 -11.51
CA GLN A 63 24.76 -31.55 -11.19
C GLN A 63 25.26 -32.29 -12.44
N ARG A 64 24.52 -32.23 -13.56
CA ARG A 64 24.98 -32.81 -14.84
C ARG A 64 26.23 -32.11 -15.37
N ALA A 65 26.34 -30.80 -15.20
CA ALA A 65 27.54 -30.05 -15.57
C ALA A 65 28.76 -30.44 -14.71
N ALA A 66 28.56 -30.75 -13.42
CA ALA A 66 29.61 -31.17 -12.51
C ALA A 66 30.26 -32.53 -12.90
N LEU A 67 29.57 -33.33 -13.72
CA LEU A 67 30.03 -34.62 -14.28
C LEU A 67 30.82 -34.49 -15.58
N LYS A 68 30.88 -33.29 -16.16
CA LYS A 68 31.72 -33.03 -17.33
C LYS A 68 33.20 -33.01 -16.93
N SER A 69 34.06 -33.21 -17.93
CA SER A 69 35.51 -33.10 -17.75
C SER A 69 35.88 -31.71 -17.25
N ARG A 70 36.70 -31.67 -16.19
CA ARG A 70 37.26 -30.44 -15.64
C ARG A 70 38.70 -30.30 -16.12
N PHE A 71 39.03 -29.13 -16.64
CA PHE A 71 40.36 -28.81 -17.11
C PHE A 71 40.97 -27.77 -16.17
N GLY A 72 42.13 -28.08 -15.60
CA GLY A 72 42.91 -27.17 -14.76
C GLY A 72 44.24 -26.88 -15.43
N LEU A 73 44.61 -25.60 -15.51
CA LEU A 73 45.95 -25.18 -15.86
C LEU A 73 46.46 -24.27 -14.74
N VAL A 74 47.46 -24.74 -14.01
CA VAL A 74 48.17 -23.96 -13.01
C VAL A 74 49.54 -23.65 -13.58
N VAL A 75 49.83 -22.37 -13.76
CA VAL A 75 51.15 -21.92 -14.21
C VAL A 75 51.81 -21.22 -13.06
N THR A 76 52.97 -21.72 -12.66
CA THR A 76 53.90 -21.01 -11.79
C THR A 76 54.74 -20.11 -12.69
N PRO A 77 54.51 -18.79 -12.67
CA PRO A 77 55.28 -17.86 -13.48
C PRO A 77 56.75 -17.86 -13.05
N TYR A 78 57.60 -17.11 -13.75
CA TYR A 78 58.99 -16.95 -13.36
C TYR A 78 59.11 -16.42 -11.94
N GLU A 79 59.53 -17.28 -11.02
CA GLU A 79 59.79 -16.98 -9.62
C GLU A 79 61.29 -16.94 -9.40
N PHE A 80 61.80 -15.81 -8.92
CA PHE A 80 63.21 -15.62 -8.60
C PHE A 80 63.34 -15.22 -7.13
N ALA A 81 64.15 -15.98 -6.40
CA ALA A 81 64.52 -15.70 -5.03
C ALA A 81 66.04 -15.58 -4.94
N LYS A 82 66.51 -14.58 -4.17
CA LYS A 82 67.93 -14.35 -3.93
C LYS A 82 68.16 -14.08 -2.46
N ASP A 83 68.82 -15.02 -1.81
CA ASP A 83 69.17 -14.93 -0.40
C ASP A 83 70.67 -14.78 -0.24
N ARG A 84 71.07 -13.83 0.61
CA ARG A 84 72.47 -13.56 0.91
C ARG A 84 72.71 -13.76 2.39
N VAL A 85 73.51 -14.75 2.73
CA VAL A 85 73.81 -15.12 4.12
C VAL A 85 75.31 -14.96 4.35
N PHE A 86 75.69 -14.28 5.44
CA PHE A 86 77.10 -14.18 5.83
C PHE A 86 77.56 -15.52 6.40
N ASN A 87 78.71 -16.01 5.93
CA ASN A 87 79.30 -17.26 6.41
C ASN A 87 80.51 -16.93 7.29
N ASP A 88 80.33 -17.07 8.61
CA ASP A 88 81.36 -16.77 9.62
C ASP A 88 82.65 -17.57 9.43
N LEU A 89 82.56 -18.83 8.97
CA LEU A 89 83.71 -19.73 8.79
C LEU A 89 84.64 -19.28 7.66
N LEU A 90 84.08 -18.66 6.62
CA LEU A 90 84.83 -18.23 5.43
C LEU A 90 85.00 -16.71 5.38
N SER A 91 84.48 -15.99 6.38
CA SER A 91 84.45 -14.51 6.46
C SER A 91 83.98 -13.88 5.14
N ALA A 92 83.00 -14.51 4.49
CA ALA A 92 82.53 -14.16 3.16
C ALA A 92 81.01 -14.33 3.08
N HIS A 93 80.36 -13.51 2.25
CA HIS A 93 78.93 -13.70 1.97
C HIS A 93 78.73 -14.82 0.96
N ASN A 94 77.82 -15.74 1.28
CA ASN A 94 77.28 -16.71 0.34
C ASN A 94 75.97 -16.17 -0.24
N THR A 95 75.83 -16.22 -1.55
CA THR A 95 74.63 -15.78 -2.26
C THR A 95 74.01 -16.99 -2.93
N GLN A 96 72.75 -17.29 -2.58
CA GLN A 96 71.94 -18.33 -3.21
C GLN A 96 70.90 -17.66 -4.09
N GLU A 97 70.82 -18.08 -5.35
CA GLU A 97 69.83 -17.63 -6.31
C GLU A 97 69.03 -18.86 -6.76
N GLN A 98 67.70 -18.80 -6.62
CA GLN A 98 66.78 -19.82 -7.09
C GLN A 98 65.83 -19.21 -8.10
N THR A 99 65.68 -19.89 -9.23
CA THR A 99 64.72 -19.57 -10.28
C THR A 99 63.83 -20.77 -10.51
N HIS A 100 62.52 -20.58 -10.54
CA HIS A 100 61.55 -21.62 -10.82
C HIS A 100 60.52 -21.15 -11.84
N ILE A 101 60.25 -22.00 -12.82
CA ILE A 101 59.10 -21.89 -13.72
C ILE A 101 58.44 -23.26 -13.75
N GLY A 102 57.11 -23.29 -13.70
CA GLY A 102 56.36 -24.55 -13.74
C GLY A 102 55.01 -24.40 -14.41
N ALA A 103 54.50 -25.48 -14.95
CA ALA A 103 53.13 -25.58 -15.41
C ALA A 103 52.59 -26.97 -15.09
N SER A 104 51.38 -27.02 -14.54
CA SER A 104 50.64 -28.25 -14.29
C SER A 104 49.30 -28.17 -15.00
N PHE A 105 49.09 -29.10 -15.93
CA PHE A 105 47.83 -29.29 -16.62
C PHE A 105 47.16 -30.55 -16.10
N SER A 106 45.88 -30.43 -15.72
CA SER A 106 45.09 -31.55 -15.22
C SER A 106 43.75 -31.65 -15.95
N ILE A 107 43.36 -32.89 -16.27
CA ILE A 107 42.03 -33.24 -16.76
C ILE A 107 41.43 -34.20 -15.75
N GLN A 108 40.25 -33.87 -15.22
CA GLN A 108 39.53 -34.72 -14.27
C GLN A 108 38.16 -35.08 -14.85
N GLN A 109 37.90 -36.37 -15.03
CA GLN A 109 36.64 -36.92 -15.51
C GLN A 109 35.96 -37.76 -14.41
N PRO A 110 34.86 -37.27 -13.81
CA PRO A 110 33.99 -38.07 -12.97
C PRO A 110 33.25 -39.15 -13.77
N ILE A 111 33.04 -40.33 -13.20
CA ILE A 111 32.32 -41.45 -13.80
C ILE A 111 31.04 -41.69 -13.01
N GLU A 112 29.90 -41.40 -13.64
CA GLU A 112 28.57 -41.48 -13.02
C GLU A 112 28.24 -42.88 -12.48
N MET A 113 28.66 -43.95 -13.17
CA MET A 113 28.26 -45.31 -12.84
C MET A 113 28.90 -45.86 -11.55
N THR A 114 30.09 -45.38 -11.19
CA THR A 114 30.92 -45.98 -10.12
C THR A 114 31.41 -45.00 -9.05
N ASP A 115 30.99 -43.73 -9.10
CA ASP A 115 31.58 -42.63 -8.30
C ASP A 115 33.09 -42.48 -8.49
N ALA A 116 33.66 -43.10 -9.53
CA ALA A 116 35.08 -43.05 -9.78
C ALA A 116 35.47 -41.72 -10.43
N THR A 117 36.72 -41.32 -10.23
CA THR A 117 37.33 -40.20 -10.93
C THR A 117 38.56 -40.69 -11.67
N LEU A 118 38.61 -40.41 -12.97
CA LEU A 118 39.80 -40.58 -13.80
C LEU A 118 40.46 -39.22 -13.99
N SER A 119 41.72 -39.11 -13.56
CA SER A 119 42.51 -37.88 -13.70
C SER A 119 43.74 -38.13 -14.55
N MET A 120 44.02 -37.23 -15.49
CA MET A 120 45.31 -37.10 -16.17
C MET A 120 46.00 -35.86 -15.64
N ILE A 121 47.24 -35.99 -15.20
CA ILE A 121 48.03 -34.85 -14.69
C ILE A 121 49.38 -34.84 -15.40
N GLN A 122 49.68 -33.72 -16.05
CA GLN A 122 50.98 -33.42 -16.62
C GLN A 122 51.59 -32.25 -15.87
N SER A 123 52.72 -32.47 -15.20
CA SER A 123 53.53 -31.38 -14.64
C SER A 123 54.82 -31.22 -15.44
N VAL A 124 55.19 -29.99 -15.71
CA VAL A 124 56.45 -29.59 -16.31
C VAL A 124 57.06 -28.55 -15.40
N ASP A 125 58.27 -28.82 -14.93
CA ASP A 125 58.96 -27.97 -13.97
C ASP A 125 60.39 -27.75 -14.45
N TRP A 126 60.81 -26.48 -14.45
CA TRP A 126 62.19 -26.07 -14.65
C TRP A 126 62.65 -25.30 -13.42
N ARG A 127 63.85 -25.63 -12.94
CA ARG A 127 64.46 -24.98 -11.78
C ARG A 127 65.94 -24.75 -12.05
N GLU A 128 66.43 -23.58 -11.66
CA GLU A 128 67.85 -23.27 -11.62
C GLU A 128 68.20 -22.79 -10.22
N ALA A 129 69.17 -23.44 -9.59
CA ALA A 129 69.72 -23.01 -8.32
C ALA A 129 71.20 -22.75 -8.50
N SER A 130 71.66 -21.55 -8.14
CA SER A 130 73.08 -21.22 -8.15
C SER A 130 73.54 -20.69 -6.80
N SER A 131 74.76 -21.03 -6.42
CA SER A 131 75.42 -20.54 -5.21
C SER A 131 76.76 -19.91 -5.59
N SER A 132 77.06 -18.74 -5.02
CA SER A 132 78.32 -18.04 -5.24
C SER A 132 78.91 -17.53 -3.93
N LEU A 133 80.22 -17.76 -3.75
CA LEU A 133 80.97 -17.35 -2.57
C LEU A 133 81.86 -16.15 -2.88
N ALA A 134 81.70 -15.06 -2.12
CA ALA A 134 82.48 -13.84 -2.29
C ALA A 134 83.83 -13.90 -1.52
N SER A 135 84.76 -14.76 -1.94
CA SER A 135 86.12 -14.89 -1.38
C SER A 135 87.20 -14.87 -2.48
N SER A 136 88.48 -14.72 -2.12
CA SER A 136 89.62 -14.66 -3.06
C SER A 136 89.89 -15.96 -3.82
N LEU A 137 89.26 -17.07 -3.43
CA LEU A 137 89.31 -18.41 -4.05
C LEU A 137 88.00 -18.75 -4.81
N GLY A 138 87.23 -17.73 -5.19
CA GLY A 138 85.83 -17.79 -5.61
C GLY A 138 85.41 -19.02 -6.44
N GLY A 139 84.33 -19.67 -6.01
CA GLY A 139 83.65 -20.73 -6.75
C GLY A 139 82.17 -20.38 -6.93
N ARG A 140 81.67 -20.51 -8.16
CA ARG A 140 80.25 -20.47 -8.48
C ARG A 140 79.81 -21.88 -8.85
N SER A 141 78.79 -22.39 -8.17
CA SER A 141 78.13 -23.63 -8.54
C SER A 141 76.73 -23.30 -9.06
N SER A 142 76.35 -23.86 -10.19
CA SER A 142 75.00 -23.75 -10.75
C SER A 142 74.51 -25.15 -11.08
N GLN A 143 73.25 -25.43 -10.73
CA GLN A 143 72.56 -26.63 -11.10
C GLN A 143 71.23 -26.25 -11.73
N GLN A 144 70.99 -26.77 -12.93
CA GLN A 144 69.72 -26.66 -13.63
C GLN A 144 69.06 -28.04 -13.64
N SER A 145 67.76 -28.08 -13.38
CA SER A 145 66.94 -29.28 -13.47
C SER A 145 65.68 -29.01 -14.27
N TYR A 146 65.34 -29.99 -15.10
CA TYR A 146 64.09 -30.05 -15.83
C TYR A 146 63.41 -31.38 -15.53
N SER A 147 62.13 -31.34 -15.20
CA SER A 147 61.32 -32.54 -15.01
C SER A 147 59.99 -32.40 -15.73
N SER A 148 59.58 -33.47 -16.42
CA SER A 148 58.24 -33.59 -16.97
C SER A 148 57.66 -34.93 -16.51
N ASN A 149 56.54 -34.87 -15.80
CA ASN A 149 55.86 -36.04 -15.27
C ASN A 149 54.43 -36.07 -15.80
N LEU A 150 54.09 -37.14 -16.52
CA LEU A 150 52.72 -37.42 -16.97
C LEU A 150 52.26 -38.72 -16.32
N TYR A 151 51.12 -38.68 -15.63
CA TYR A 151 50.53 -39.89 -15.06
C TYR A 151 49.01 -39.85 -15.11
N LEU A 152 48.43 -41.05 -15.05
CA LEU A 152 46.99 -41.28 -14.93
C LEU A 152 46.71 -41.76 -13.52
N GLN A 153 45.65 -41.22 -12.92
CA GLN A 153 45.18 -41.59 -11.60
C GLN A 153 43.72 -42.02 -11.70
N TYR A 154 43.42 -43.24 -11.28
CA TYR A 154 42.06 -43.75 -11.13
C TYR A 154 41.74 -43.87 -9.64
N SER A 155 40.70 -43.17 -9.19
CA SER A 155 40.25 -43.22 -7.79
C SER A 155 38.80 -43.65 -7.74
N GLN A 156 38.50 -44.77 -7.07
CA GLN A 156 37.15 -45.28 -6.88
C GLN A 156 36.95 -45.73 -5.43
N PRO A 157 35.88 -45.31 -4.75
CA PRO A 157 35.50 -45.89 -3.48
C PRO A 157 34.86 -47.27 -3.68
N LEU A 158 35.30 -48.27 -2.90
CA LEU A 158 34.87 -49.68 -3.08
C LEU A 158 33.70 -50.11 -2.19
N PHE A 159 33.53 -49.49 -1.03
CA PHE A 159 32.55 -49.90 0.00
C PHE A 159 31.48 -48.83 0.27
N THR A 160 31.20 -47.98 -0.72
CA THR A 160 30.15 -46.96 -0.64
C THR A 160 29.14 -47.17 -1.76
N TYR A 161 27.87 -46.85 -1.49
CA TYR A 161 26.86 -46.80 -2.54
C TYR A 161 27.14 -45.63 -3.50
N ASN A 162 26.63 -45.72 -4.74
CA ASN A 162 26.80 -44.68 -5.74
C ASN A 162 25.98 -43.43 -5.37
N ARG A 163 26.66 -42.45 -4.77
CA ARG A 163 26.08 -41.20 -4.28
C ARG A 163 25.73 -40.28 -5.44
N THR A 164 26.53 -40.27 -6.50
CA THR A 164 26.30 -39.41 -7.67
C THR A 164 24.99 -39.76 -8.37
N ARG A 165 24.80 -41.03 -8.69
CA ARG A 165 23.58 -41.53 -9.36
C ARG A 165 22.34 -41.31 -8.50
N LEU A 166 22.42 -41.62 -7.21
CA LEU A 166 21.31 -41.41 -6.29
C LEU A 166 20.97 -39.92 -6.12
N THR A 167 21.96 -39.03 -6.19
CA THR A 167 21.74 -37.58 -6.18
C THR A 167 21.09 -37.10 -7.47
N LEU A 168 21.52 -37.60 -8.64
CA LEU A 168 20.88 -37.29 -9.92
C LEU A 168 19.41 -37.73 -9.93
N GLU A 169 19.13 -38.97 -9.53
CA GLU A 169 17.76 -39.51 -9.49
C GLU A 169 16.86 -38.68 -8.56
N ARG A 170 17.36 -38.26 -7.39
CA ARG A 170 16.64 -37.35 -6.50
C ARG A 170 16.35 -36.00 -7.15
N LEU A 171 17.30 -35.43 -7.90
CA LEU A 171 17.12 -34.14 -8.58
C LEU A 171 16.15 -34.26 -9.77
N GLU A 172 16.13 -35.39 -10.47
CA GLU A 172 15.18 -35.68 -11.53
C GLU A 172 13.75 -35.81 -10.99
N LEU A 173 13.57 -36.57 -9.91
CA LEU A 173 12.28 -36.66 -9.21
C LEU A 173 11.84 -35.31 -8.64
N ALA A 174 12.77 -34.51 -8.09
CA ALA A 174 12.46 -33.16 -7.61
C ALA A 174 11.99 -32.23 -8.75
N LEU A 175 12.60 -32.33 -9.94
CA LEU A 175 12.15 -31.60 -11.13
C LEU A 175 10.78 -32.07 -11.60
N GLU A 176 10.52 -33.39 -11.59
CA GLU A 176 9.23 -33.95 -11.94
C GLU A 176 8.12 -33.48 -10.99
N ASN A 177 8.35 -33.54 -9.67
CA ASN A 177 7.43 -33.02 -8.66
C ASN A 177 7.17 -31.53 -8.87
N ALA A 178 8.20 -30.71 -9.10
CA ALA A 178 8.03 -29.28 -9.37
C ALA A 178 7.23 -29.00 -10.66
N ARG A 179 7.32 -29.87 -11.69
CA ARG A 179 6.48 -29.78 -12.89
C ARG A 179 5.02 -30.12 -12.61
N LEU A 180 4.77 -31.18 -11.85
CA LEU A 180 3.42 -31.56 -11.45
C LEU A 180 2.77 -30.48 -10.60
N ASP A 181 3.49 -29.95 -9.62
CA ASP A 181 3.02 -28.85 -8.76
C ASP A 181 2.65 -27.63 -9.61
N TYR A 182 3.50 -27.23 -10.55
CA TYR A 182 3.21 -26.11 -11.45
C TYR A 182 1.93 -26.36 -12.29
N ALA A 183 1.75 -27.57 -12.82
CA ALA A 183 0.55 -27.93 -13.58
C ALA A 183 -0.72 -27.91 -12.72
N ILE A 184 -0.65 -28.44 -11.49
CA ILE A 184 -1.75 -28.44 -10.52
C ILE A 184 -2.13 -27.00 -10.14
N GLN A 185 -1.15 -26.16 -9.81
CA GLN A 185 -1.39 -24.76 -9.45
C GLN A 185 -2.04 -23.99 -10.61
N ARG A 186 -1.58 -24.24 -11.85
CA ARG A 186 -2.19 -23.65 -13.04
C ARG A 186 -3.67 -24.05 -13.19
N LEU A 187 -3.98 -25.33 -13.07
CA LEU A 187 -5.36 -25.83 -13.15
C LEU A 187 -6.25 -25.28 -12.03
N GLN A 188 -5.72 -25.14 -10.81
CA GLN A 188 -6.44 -24.54 -9.69
C GLN A 188 -6.78 -23.07 -9.96
N ILE A 189 -5.83 -22.29 -10.50
CA ILE A 189 -6.07 -20.90 -10.91
C ILE A 189 -7.11 -20.85 -12.04
N GLU A 190 -6.98 -21.67 -13.08
CA GLU A 190 -7.92 -21.71 -14.20
C GLU A 190 -9.35 -22.02 -13.73
N SER A 191 -9.51 -23.02 -12.86
CA SER A 191 -10.80 -23.38 -12.25
C SER A 191 -11.36 -22.27 -11.35
N GLY A 192 -10.52 -21.67 -10.51
CA GLY A 192 -10.90 -20.59 -9.59
C GLY A 192 -11.37 -19.33 -10.32
N VAL A 193 -10.59 -18.87 -11.29
CA VAL A 193 -10.92 -17.70 -12.12
C VAL A 193 -12.20 -17.94 -12.90
N THR A 194 -12.39 -19.13 -13.49
CA THR A 194 -13.61 -19.47 -14.23
C THR A 194 -14.85 -19.42 -13.33
N ARG A 195 -14.76 -19.96 -12.11
CA ARG A 195 -15.87 -19.94 -11.15
C ARG A 195 -16.25 -18.51 -10.74
N LEU A 196 -15.25 -17.69 -10.38
CA LEU A 196 -15.49 -16.30 -9.98
C LEU A 196 -16.00 -15.45 -11.15
N PHE A 197 -15.50 -15.69 -12.37
CA PHE A 197 -15.99 -15.02 -13.57
C PHE A 197 -17.48 -15.30 -13.80
N LEU A 198 -17.90 -16.57 -13.67
CA LEU A 198 -19.30 -16.95 -13.81
C LEU A 198 -20.18 -16.34 -12.70
N ASP A 199 -19.71 -16.37 -11.46
CA ASP A 199 -20.43 -15.75 -10.33
C ASP A 199 -20.61 -14.24 -10.54
N LEU A 200 -19.54 -13.54 -10.93
CA LEU A 200 -19.58 -12.11 -11.24
C LEU A 200 -20.59 -11.81 -12.35
N TYR A 201 -20.60 -12.62 -13.41
CA TYR A 201 -21.57 -12.49 -14.50
C TYR A 201 -23.02 -12.65 -14.02
N LEU A 202 -23.30 -13.65 -13.17
CA LEU A 202 -24.63 -13.84 -12.59
C LEU A 202 -25.04 -12.67 -11.70
N LYS A 203 -24.13 -12.16 -10.84
CA LYS A 203 -24.37 -10.99 -10.00
C LYS A 203 -24.62 -9.74 -10.84
N GLN A 204 -23.89 -9.55 -11.93
CA GLN A 204 -24.12 -8.45 -12.88
C GLN A 204 -25.53 -8.52 -13.48
N ARG A 205 -26.00 -9.71 -13.89
CA ARG A 205 -27.37 -9.89 -14.36
C ARG A 205 -28.40 -9.57 -13.28
N ASN A 206 -28.17 -9.96 -12.03
CA ASN A 206 -29.08 -9.63 -10.93
C ASN A 206 -29.17 -8.12 -10.67
N VAL A 207 -28.07 -7.37 -10.78
CA VAL A 207 -28.11 -5.90 -10.70
C VAL A 207 -29.00 -5.32 -11.80
N ALA A 208 -28.91 -5.84 -13.03
CA ALA A 208 -29.74 -5.39 -14.14
C ALA A 208 -31.23 -5.68 -13.89
N ILE A 209 -31.56 -6.88 -13.41
CA ILE A 209 -32.93 -7.29 -13.08
C ILE A 209 -33.51 -6.39 -11.97
N SER A 210 -32.80 -6.21 -10.85
CA SER A 210 -33.33 -5.38 -9.76
C SER A 210 -33.38 -3.89 -10.07
N ARG A 211 -32.57 -3.42 -11.02
CA ARG A 211 -32.72 -2.06 -11.56
C ARG A 211 -34.02 -1.92 -12.33
N GLU A 212 -34.37 -2.91 -13.15
CA GLU A 212 -35.65 -2.96 -13.87
C GLU A 212 -36.85 -3.05 -12.90
N GLU A 213 -36.72 -3.82 -11.82
CA GLU A 213 -37.74 -3.88 -10.75
C GLU A 213 -37.98 -2.51 -10.10
N LEU A 214 -36.92 -1.73 -9.82
CA LEU A 214 -37.04 -0.38 -9.26
C LEU A 214 -37.71 0.59 -10.24
N VAL A 215 -37.38 0.51 -11.54
CA VAL A 215 -38.05 1.31 -12.59
C VAL A 215 -39.54 1.00 -12.62
N ASN A 216 -39.91 -0.29 -12.64
CA ASN A 216 -41.30 -0.73 -12.62
C ASN A 216 -42.04 -0.32 -11.33
N ALA A 217 -41.34 -0.22 -10.19
CA ALA A 217 -41.91 0.27 -8.94
C ALA A 217 -42.13 1.79 -8.96
N ASN A 218 -41.20 2.56 -9.54
CA ASN A 218 -41.33 4.01 -9.72
C ASN A 218 -42.49 4.37 -10.64
N GLU A 219 -42.63 3.68 -11.78
CA GLU A 219 -43.75 3.92 -12.70
C GLU A 219 -45.10 3.63 -12.03
N ARG A 220 -45.18 2.54 -11.24
CA ARG A 220 -46.39 2.22 -10.46
C ARG A 220 -46.71 3.31 -9.44
N TYR A 221 -45.70 3.79 -8.72
CA TYR A 221 -45.85 4.89 -7.77
C TYR A 221 -46.40 6.15 -8.45
N GLU A 222 -45.82 6.57 -9.57
CA GLU A 222 -46.28 7.76 -10.32
C GLU A 222 -47.72 7.62 -10.82
N ILE A 223 -48.11 6.44 -11.31
CA ILE A 223 -49.48 6.16 -11.74
C ILE A 223 -50.46 6.27 -10.56
N ILE A 224 -50.15 5.67 -9.41
CA ILE A 224 -51.01 5.72 -8.23
C ILE A 224 -51.05 7.13 -7.63
N GLU A 225 -49.93 7.85 -7.59
CA GLU A 225 -49.87 9.25 -7.17
C GLU A 225 -50.82 10.11 -8.02
N GLY A 226 -50.78 9.96 -9.35
CA GLY A 226 -51.70 10.62 -10.27
C GLY A 226 -53.18 10.29 -10.00
N LYS A 227 -53.51 9.03 -9.71
CA LYS A 227 -54.89 8.61 -9.37
C LYS A 227 -55.36 9.17 -8.04
N VAL A 228 -54.50 9.21 -7.02
CA VAL A 228 -54.81 9.78 -5.70
C VAL A 228 -55.02 11.29 -5.81
N LEU A 229 -54.15 12.00 -6.55
CA LEU A 229 -54.31 13.43 -6.82
C LEU A 229 -55.61 13.74 -7.58
N ALA A 230 -56.05 12.83 -8.46
CA ALA A 230 -57.33 12.92 -9.16
C ALA A 230 -58.56 12.50 -8.31
N GLY A 231 -58.35 12.05 -7.07
CA GLY A 231 -59.43 11.58 -6.17
C GLY A 231 -60.04 10.22 -6.54
N ILE A 232 -59.35 9.43 -7.37
CA ILE A 232 -59.83 8.14 -7.89
C ILE A 232 -59.42 6.97 -6.97
N SER A 233 -58.25 7.07 -6.31
CA SER A 233 -57.69 6.04 -5.43
C SER A 233 -57.56 6.53 -3.99
N ALA A 234 -57.55 5.58 -3.04
CA ALA A 234 -57.35 5.85 -1.62
C ALA A 234 -55.88 6.18 -1.31
N ARG A 235 -55.61 6.99 -0.29
CA ARG A 235 -54.25 7.43 0.07
C ARG A 235 -53.38 6.28 0.61
N GLU A 236 -54.04 5.26 1.14
CA GLU A 236 -53.44 4.02 1.61
C GLU A 236 -52.76 3.24 0.47
N GLU A 237 -53.31 3.27 -0.76
CA GLU A 237 -52.68 2.64 -1.93
C GLU A 237 -51.34 3.31 -2.26
N LEU A 238 -51.26 4.64 -2.16
CA LEU A 238 -50.01 5.37 -2.39
C LEU A 238 -48.93 5.02 -1.34
N LEU A 239 -49.32 4.87 -0.08
CA LEU A 239 -48.38 4.46 0.97
C LEU A 239 -47.87 3.03 0.76
N GLN A 240 -48.72 2.13 0.27
CA GLN A 240 -48.33 0.76 -0.05
C GLN A 240 -47.32 0.73 -1.23
N GLU A 241 -47.55 1.54 -2.26
CA GLU A 241 -46.59 1.66 -3.37
C GLU A 241 -45.29 2.36 -2.95
N ASP A 242 -45.35 3.36 -2.05
CA ASP A 242 -44.14 3.98 -1.50
C ASP A 242 -43.27 2.97 -0.75
N LEU A 243 -43.90 2.09 0.04
CA LEU A 243 -43.22 0.99 0.72
C LEU A 243 -42.61 0.00 -0.29
N THR A 244 -43.35 -0.37 -1.34
CA THR A 244 -42.85 -1.24 -2.42
C THR A 244 -41.63 -0.62 -3.10
N ARG A 245 -41.68 0.66 -3.42
CA ARG A 245 -40.58 1.42 -4.02
C ARG A 245 -39.36 1.46 -3.10
N ALA A 246 -39.55 1.79 -1.83
CA ALA A 246 -38.47 1.84 -0.83
C ALA A 246 -37.81 0.46 -0.65
N ASN A 247 -38.60 -0.62 -0.63
CA ASN A 247 -38.08 -1.99 -0.56
C ASN A 247 -37.29 -2.37 -1.82
N ALA A 248 -37.78 -2.00 -3.02
CA ALA A 248 -37.07 -2.23 -4.28
C ALA A 248 -35.74 -1.48 -4.33
N GLN A 249 -35.71 -0.24 -3.82
CA GLN A 249 -34.48 0.55 -3.72
C GLN A 249 -33.47 -0.11 -2.76
N ALA A 250 -33.90 -0.48 -1.56
CA ALA A 250 -33.03 -1.16 -0.60
C ALA A 250 -32.49 -2.50 -1.14
N SER A 251 -33.32 -3.25 -1.88
CA SER A 251 -32.91 -4.49 -2.56
C SER A 251 -31.82 -4.23 -3.61
N LEU A 252 -32.01 -3.21 -4.45
CA LEU A 252 -31.02 -2.83 -5.46
C LEU A 252 -29.67 -2.45 -4.82
N GLU A 253 -29.69 -1.64 -3.76
CA GLU A 253 -28.48 -1.24 -3.04
C GLU A 253 -27.74 -2.47 -2.46
N SER A 254 -28.49 -3.42 -1.87
CA SER A 254 -27.93 -4.68 -1.36
C SER A 254 -27.27 -5.52 -2.47
N ILE A 255 -27.94 -5.67 -3.62
CA ILE A 255 -27.45 -6.46 -4.75
C ILE A 255 -26.24 -5.78 -5.41
N GLN A 256 -26.24 -4.46 -5.50
CA GLN A 256 -25.08 -3.68 -5.97
C GLN A 256 -23.86 -3.91 -5.08
N LEU A 257 -24.05 -3.93 -3.77
CA LEU A 257 -22.98 -4.21 -2.81
C LEU A 257 -22.45 -5.65 -2.96
N GLN A 258 -23.33 -6.64 -3.18
CA GLN A 258 -22.91 -8.01 -3.48
C GLN A 258 -22.10 -8.11 -4.77
N TYR A 259 -22.52 -7.41 -5.82
CA TYR A 259 -21.79 -7.35 -7.10
C TYR A 259 -20.42 -6.68 -6.94
N ALA A 260 -20.35 -5.57 -6.20
CA ALA A 260 -19.09 -4.89 -5.90
C ALA A 260 -18.13 -5.81 -5.14
N ASN A 261 -18.61 -6.52 -4.11
CA ASN A 261 -17.81 -7.49 -3.36
C ASN A 261 -17.28 -8.62 -4.25
N ALA A 262 -18.13 -9.19 -5.11
CA ALA A 262 -17.73 -10.25 -6.04
C ALA A 262 -16.71 -9.75 -7.08
N LEU A 263 -16.85 -8.50 -7.54
CA LEU A 263 -15.90 -7.86 -8.44
C LEU A 263 -14.53 -7.68 -7.77
N ASP A 264 -14.51 -7.29 -6.50
CA ASP A 264 -13.27 -7.16 -5.73
C ASP A 264 -12.61 -8.51 -5.46
N ASP A 265 -13.38 -9.54 -5.11
CA ASP A 265 -12.86 -10.91 -4.93
C ASP A 265 -12.24 -11.43 -6.24
N PHE A 266 -12.89 -11.12 -7.39
CA PHE A 266 -12.36 -11.42 -8.71
C PHE A 266 -11.06 -10.65 -8.99
N ARG A 267 -10.98 -9.36 -8.64
CA ARG A 267 -9.76 -8.56 -8.78
C ARG A 267 -8.61 -9.11 -7.94
N VAL A 268 -8.88 -9.48 -6.69
CA VAL A 268 -7.89 -10.11 -5.79
C VAL A 268 -7.34 -11.39 -6.40
N GLN A 269 -8.22 -12.27 -6.91
CA GLN A 269 -7.80 -13.51 -7.58
C GLN A 269 -6.92 -13.24 -8.82
N LEU A 270 -7.16 -12.14 -9.53
CA LEU A 270 -6.38 -11.71 -10.68
C LEU A 270 -5.08 -10.96 -10.32
N GLY A 271 -4.83 -10.67 -9.03
CA GLY A 271 -3.73 -9.81 -8.59
C GLY A 271 -3.88 -8.36 -9.06
N LEU A 272 -5.12 -7.90 -9.22
CA LEU A 272 -5.47 -6.52 -9.54
C LEU A 272 -5.76 -5.73 -8.26
N PRO A 273 -5.48 -4.42 -8.23
CA PRO A 273 -5.89 -3.58 -7.11
C PRO A 273 -7.43 -3.63 -6.99
N PHE A 274 -7.92 -3.79 -5.76
CA PHE A 274 -9.34 -3.70 -5.43
C PHE A 274 -9.65 -2.33 -4.83
N GLU A 275 -10.91 -1.91 -4.92
CA GLU A 275 -11.37 -0.58 -4.49
C GLU A 275 -12.54 -0.73 -3.54
N MET A 276 -12.42 -0.15 -2.35
CA MET A 276 -13.45 -0.19 -1.31
C MET A 276 -14.02 1.20 -1.11
N GLU A 277 -15.35 1.29 -1.08
CA GLU A 277 -16.05 2.48 -0.61
C GLU A 277 -16.46 2.30 0.86
N LEU A 278 -16.06 3.25 1.70
CA LEU A 278 -16.22 3.22 3.14
C LEU A 278 -16.88 4.51 3.62
N SER A 279 -18.03 4.37 4.29
CA SER A 279 -18.75 5.49 4.89
C SER A 279 -18.55 5.50 6.41
N VAL A 280 -18.12 6.64 6.95
CA VAL A 280 -18.13 6.92 8.39
C VAL A 280 -19.27 7.88 8.67
N THR A 281 -20.29 7.38 9.36
CA THR A 281 -21.48 8.13 9.69
C THR A 281 -21.16 9.33 10.58
N ARG A 282 -21.99 10.37 10.45
CA ARG A 282 -21.92 11.54 11.30
C ARG A 282 -22.24 11.18 12.75
N VAL A 283 -21.54 11.80 13.69
CA VAL A 283 -21.76 11.59 15.13
C VAL A 283 -21.93 12.90 15.88
N ALA A 284 -22.88 12.92 16.81
CA ALA A 284 -23.00 13.98 17.80
C ALA A 284 -22.06 13.71 18.98
N ASN A 285 -21.48 14.77 19.56
CA ASN A 285 -20.53 14.61 20.67
C ASN A 285 -21.19 14.13 21.96
N CYS A 286 -22.46 14.52 22.16
CA CYS A 286 -23.29 14.15 23.30
C CYS A 286 -22.61 14.31 24.68
N GLN A 287 -21.82 15.38 24.89
CA GLN A 287 -21.31 15.66 26.24
C GLN A 287 -22.44 15.81 27.25
N MET A 288 -22.29 15.24 28.46
CA MET A 288 -23.36 15.16 29.46
C MET A 288 -23.83 16.53 29.93
N GLU A 289 -22.91 17.48 30.06
CA GLU A 289 -23.23 18.88 30.28
C GLU A 289 -23.57 19.55 28.92
N PRO A 290 -24.79 20.08 28.72
CA PRO A 290 -25.10 20.93 27.56
C PRO A 290 -24.24 22.19 27.53
N ARG A 291 -24.19 22.90 26.40
CA ARG A 291 -23.49 24.18 26.34
C ARG A 291 -24.19 25.18 27.26
N ALA A 292 -23.39 25.87 28.08
CA ALA A 292 -23.87 26.92 28.96
C ALA A 292 -22.81 28.01 29.05
N ALA A 293 -23.26 29.25 29.22
CA ALA A 293 -22.38 30.37 29.46
C ALA A 293 -23.08 31.52 30.20
N VAL A 294 -22.27 32.31 30.91
CA VAL A 294 -22.66 33.55 31.56
C VAL A 294 -21.73 34.65 31.08
N ALA A 295 -22.30 35.71 30.51
CA ALA A 295 -21.53 36.88 30.10
C ALA A 295 -21.87 38.08 30.98
N TRP A 296 -20.86 38.89 31.26
CA TRP A 296 -20.97 40.14 32.00
C TRP A 296 -20.08 41.19 31.34
N HIS A 297 -20.60 42.42 31.19
CA HIS A 297 -19.84 43.55 30.67
C HIS A 297 -19.75 44.63 31.74
N ASP A 298 -18.53 45.05 32.03
CA ASP A 298 -18.25 46.16 32.93
C ASP A 298 -18.13 47.44 32.11
N ALA A 299 -19.06 48.38 32.34
CA ALA A 299 -19.11 49.65 31.63
C ALA A 299 -18.00 50.63 32.04
N GLU A 300 -17.46 50.51 33.25
CA GLU A 300 -16.38 51.39 33.74
C GLU A 300 -15.05 51.02 33.09
N THR A 301 -14.75 49.73 33.02
CA THR A 301 -13.48 49.23 32.43
C THR A 301 -13.59 48.90 30.95
N GLY A 302 -14.81 48.83 30.40
CA GLY A 302 -15.08 48.39 29.02
C GLY A 302 -14.81 46.90 28.78
N ARG A 303 -14.57 46.11 29.83
CA ARG A 303 -14.18 44.70 29.73
C ARG A 303 -15.41 43.78 29.73
N THR A 304 -15.41 42.82 28.80
CA THR A 304 -16.39 41.72 28.76
C THR A 304 -15.78 40.45 29.37
N THR A 305 -16.46 39.87 30.36
CA THR A 305 -16.12 38.58 30.95
C THR A 305 -17.13 37.52 30.51
N LEU A 306 -16.64 36.39 30.00
CA LEU A 306 -17.44 35.23 29.62
C LEU A 306 -17.01 34.02 30.47
N TYR A 307 -17.94 33.50 31.26
CA TYR A 307 -17.85 32.17 31.85
C TYR A 307 -18.45 31.16 30.88
N ALA A 308 -17.63 30.24 30.36
CA ALA A 308 -18.10 29.23 29.43
C ALA A 308 -17.25 27.96 29.52
N GLY A 309 -17.90 26.81 29.38
CA GLY A 309 -17.23 25.52 29.27
C GLY A 309 -16.43 25.45 27.97
N SER A 310 -15.10 25.34 28.08
CA SER A 310 -14.17 25.34 26.95
C SER A 310 -13.05 24.33 27.15
N GLN A 311 -12.43 23.87 26.07
CA GLN A 311 -11.18 23.09 26.14
C GLN A 311 -9.92 23.97 26.08
N GLY A 312 -10.09 25.29 25.97
CA GLY A 312 -8.99 26.25 26.03
C GLY A 312 -9.51 27.68 26.13
N ALA A 313 -9.47 28.26 27.33
CA ALA A 313 -9.97 29.61 27.61
C ALA A 313 -9.27 30.68 26.75
N ASN A 314 -7.94 30.58 26.57
CA ASN A 314 -7.20 31.53 25.73
C ASN A 314 -7.62 31.45 24.25
N ARG A 315 -7.84 30.25 23.72
CA ARG A 315 -8.29 30.08 22.33
C ARG A 315 -9.68 30.68 22.12
N LEU A 316 -10.60 30.41 23.05
CA LEU A 316 -11.95 30.99 22.99
C LEU A 316 -11.91 32.51 23.08
N LYS A 317 -11.06 33.08 23.96
CA LYS A 317 -10.80 34.52 24.05
C LYS A 317 -10.34 35.11 22.71
N MET A 318 -9.35 34.48 22.07
CA MET A 318 -8.79 34.95 20.80
C MET A 318 -9.78 34.89 19.64
N HIS A 319 -10.81 34.05 19.71
CA HIS A 319 -11.90 34.03 18.74
C HIS A 319 -13.03 35.02 19.11
N LEU A 320 -13.31 35.20 20.39
CA LEU A 320 -14.39 36.07 20.87
C LEU A 320 -14.07 37.56 20.68
N ALA A 321 -12.84 37.98 20.95
CA ALA A 321 -12.41 39.37 20.80
C ALA A 321 -12.66 39.96 19.40
N PRO A 322 -12.23 39.31 18.29
CA PRO A 322 -12.55 39.80 16.95
C PRO A 322 -14.05 39.72 16.63
N ALA A 323 -14.77 38.70 17.12
CA ALA A 323 -16.22 38.60 16.91
C ALA A 323 -17.00 39.74 17.58
N LEU A 324 -16.50 40.27 18.69
CA LEU A 324 -17.04 41.46 19.37
C LEU A 324 -16.44 42.78 18.87
N ASN A 325 -15.49 42.73 17.94
CA ASN A 325 -14.73 43.87 17.44
C ASN A 325 -14.04 44.68 18.55
N VAL A 326 -13.34 44.00 19.48
CA VAL A 326 -12.58 44.61 20.58
C VAL A 326 -11.19 44.03 20.69
N ALA A 327 -10.29 44.75 21.37
CA ALA A 327 -8.95 44.27 21.68
C ALA A 327 -9.00 43.05 22.65
N PRO A 328 -8.13 42.04 22.51
CA PRO A 328 -8.12 40.87 23.39
C PRO A 328 -8.03 41.20 24.88
N GLU A 329 -7.39 42.29 25.27
CA GLU A 329 -7.22 42.73 26.67
C GLU A 329 -8.55 43.10 27.34
N LEU A 330 -9.55 43.49 26.52
CA LEU A 330 -10.91 43.81 26.93
C LEU A 330 -11.82 42.57 26.99
N VAL A 331 -11.29 41.38 26.70
CA VAL A 331 -12.02 40.12 26.82
C VAL A 331 -11.37 39.22 27.85
N ARG A 332 -12.16 38.77 28.82
CA ARG A 332 -11.77 37.76 29.79
C ARG A 332 -12.64 36.52 29.59
N VAL A 333 -12.03 35.37 29.34
CA VAL A 333 -12.74 34.09 29.34
C VAL A 333 -12.33 33.31 30.57
N ILE A 334 -13.30 32.80 31.30
CA ILE A 334 -13.13 31.95 32.46
C ILE A 334 -13.78 30.60 32.15
N THR A 335 -13.04 29.54 32.41
CA THR A 335 -13.47 28.16 32.19
C THR A 335 -13.19 27.40 33.46
N GLU A 336 -14.27 27.05 34.16
CA GLU A 336 -14.25 26.24 35.37
C GLU A 336 -14.40 24.76 35.00
N ASP A 337 -14.99 23.94 35.88
CA ASP A 337 -15.31 22.55 35.59
C ASP A 337 -16.16 22.40 34.32
N VAL A 338 -15.75 21.47 33.46
CA VAL A 338 -16.36 21.23 32.13
C VAL A 338 -16.83 19.78 32.07
N GLY A 339 -18.15 19.56 31.96
CA GLY A 339 -18.78 18.24 31.90
C GLY A 339 -18.67 17.56 30.52
N GLY A 340 -17.44 17.49 30.00
CA GLY A 340 -17.09 16.90 28.72
C GLY A 340 -16.99 17.92 27.58
N GLY A 341 -16.03 17.70 26.67
CA GLY A 341 -15.82 18.58 25.52
C GLY A 341 -15.55 17.84 24.21
N TYR A 342 -14.80 16.73 24.27
CA TYR A 342 -14.54 15.78 23.17
C TYR A 342 -14.06 16.38 21.84
N GLY A 343 -13.63 17.63 21.83
CA GLY A 343 -13.09 18.36 20.69
C GLY A 343 -13.87 19.65 20.37
N PRO A 344 -15.20 19.63 20.19
CA PRO A 344 -15.93 20.80 19.70
C PRO A 344 -16.06 21.98 20.66
N ARG A 345 -15.80 21.80 21.96
CA ARG A 345 -15.68 22.91 22.92
C ARG A 345 -14.38 23.73 22.77
N ASN A 346 -13.56 23.45 21.76
CA ASN A 346 -12.47 24.34 21.33
C ASN A 346 -12.93 25.45 20.38
N ALA A 347 -14.12 25.33 19.80
CA ALA A 347 -14.64 26.28 18.84
C ALA A 347 -15.48 27.37 19.53
N LEU A 348 -15.51 28.56 18.92
CA LEU A 348 -16.44 29.61 19.30
C LEU A 348 -17.83 29.28 18.76
N TYR A 349 -18.83 29.41 19.62
CA TYR A 349 -20.23 29.24 19.27
C TYR A 349 -20.93 30.61 19.13
N PRO A 350 -21.86 30.77 18.17
CA PRO A 350 -22.58 32.03 17.99
C PRO A 350 -23.27 32.52 19.26
N GLU A 351 -23.83 31.61 20.06
CA GLU A 351 -24.55 31.92 21.30
C GLU A 351 -23.64 32.64 22.30
N PHE A 352 -22.34 32.29 22.38
CA PHE A 352 -21.38 32.95 23.26
C PHE A 352 -21.09 34.40 22.85
N VAL A 353 -21.12 34.69 21.55
CA VAL A 353 -21.00 36.05 21.01
C VAL A 353 -22.28 36.83 21.32
N LEU A 354 -23.45 36.23 21.08
CA LEU A 354 -24.75 36.86 21.29
C LEU A 354 -24.99 37.23 22.75
N ILE A 355 -24.69 36.34 23.71
CA ILE A 355 -24.86 36.66 25.13
C ILE A 355 -23.86 37.71 25.61
N SER A 356 -22.65 37.73 25.07
CA SER A 356 -21.63 38.74 25.38
C SER A 356 -22.02 40.12 24.87
N TRP A 357 -22.57 40.16 23.67
CA TRP A 357 -23.18 41.37 23.09
C TRP A 357 -24.43 41.81 23.88
N ALA A 358 -25.30 40.88 24.26
CA ALA A 358 -26.51 41.17 25.03
C ALA A 358 -26.17 41.71 26.42
N ALA A 359 -25.18 41.14 27.11
CA ALA A 359 -24.71 41.62 28.41
C ALA A 359 -24.22 43.08 28.34
N LYS A 360 -23.47 43.44 27.28
CA LYS A 360 -23.07 44.83 27.02
C LYS A 360 -24.26 45.74 26.79
N ARG A 361 -25.23 45.31 25.98
CA ARG A 361 -26.42 46.11 25.63
C ARG A 361 -27.36 46.34 26.81
N LEU A 362 -27.51 45.33 27.68
CA LEU A 362 -28.42 45.36 28.83
C LEU A 362 -27.76 45.95 30.09
N GLY A 363 -26.44 46.05 30.13
CA GLY A 363 -25.69 46.48 31.32
C GLY A 363 -25.86 45.52 32.51
N ARG A 364 -26.21 44.25 32.24
CA ARG A 364 -26.49 43.23 33.27
C ARG A 364 -25.91 41.88 32.84
N PRO A 365 -25.55 41.00 33.79
CA PRO A 365 -25.14 39.64 33.45
C PRO A 365 -26.25 38.88 32.70
N VAL A 366 -25.86 38.15 31.66
CA VAL A 366 -26.76 37.32 30.83
C VAL A 366 -26.29 35.87 30.90
N LYS A 367 -27.19 34.97 31.30
CA LYS A 367 -26.95 33.51 31.32
C LYS A 367 -27.75 32.84 30.21
N TRP A 368 -27.12 31.90 29.53
CA TRP A 368 -27.76 30.99 28.59
C TRP A 368 -27.33 29.55 28.86
N THR A 369 -28.26 28.61 28.68
CA THR A 369 -28.03 27.18 28.77
C THR A 369 -28.85 26.51 27.67
N SER A 370 -28.18 25.72 26.84
CA SER A 370 -28.80 24.91 25.79
C SER A 370 -29.58 23.75 26.38
N GLU A 371 -30.73 23.45 25.81
CA GLU A 371 -31.39 22.15 25.98
C GLU A 371 -30.64 21.06 25.20
N ARG A 372 -30.91 19.79 25.55
CA ARG A 372 -30.30 18.65 24.84
C ARG A 372 -30.74 18.57 23.39
N THR A 373 -32.01 18.83 23.12
CA THR A 373 -32.62 18.86 21.78
C THR A 373 -31.96 19.92 20.90
N GLU A 374 -31.76 21.12 21.43
CA GLU A 374 -31.01 22.19 20.77
C GLU A 374 -29.57 21.75 20.46
N ALA A 375 -28.91 21.06 21.39
CA ALA A 375 -27.55 20.59 21.18
C ALA A 375 -27.43 19.60 20.01
N PHE A 376 -28.43 18.76 19.75
CA PHE A 376 -28.41 17.84 18.60
C PHE A 376 -28.46 18.55 17.25
N VAL A 377 -29.08 19.73 17.18
CA VAL A 377 -29.26 20.47 15.92
C VAL A 377 -28.31 21.66 15.77
N ALA A 378 -27.66 22.12 16.85
CA ALA A 378 -26.81 23.31 16.83
C ALA A 378 -25.35 23.06 17.24
N ASP A 379 -25.03 22.01 17.99
CA ASP A 379 -23.63 21.72 18.33
C ASP A 379 -22.88 21.25 17.09
N TYR A 380 -21.59 21.62 17.01
CA TYR A 380 -20.75 21.11 15.93
C TYR A 380 -20.58 19.61 16.08
N GLN A 381 -20.77 18.88 14.98
CA GLN A 381 -20.74 17.42 14.96
C GLN A 381 -19.39 16.90 14.45
N GLY A 382 -19.18 15.60 14.51
CA GLY A 382 -17.94 14.96 14.05
C GLY A 382 -18.18 14.01 12.89
N ARG A 383 -17.08 13.60 12.25
CA ARG A 383 -17.05 12.57 11.19
C ARG A 383 -17.69 13.05 9.89
N ASP A 384 -18.60 12.24 9.34
CA ASP A 384 -19.30 12.44 8.08
C ASP A 384 -18.38 12.42 6.87
N LEU A 385 -17.78 11.24 6.64
CA LEU A 385 -16.82 11.02 5.57
C LEU A 385 -17.23 9.83 4.70
N LEU A 386 -17.18 10.03 3.39
CA LEU A 386 -17.22 8.98 2.38
C LEU A 386 -15.81 8.84 1.81
N THR A 387 -15.25 7.64 1.85
CA THR A 387 -13.89 7.37 1.37
C THR A 387 -13.89 6.22 0.38
N GLN A 388 -13.42 6.48 -0.83
CA GLN A 388 -13.05 5.45 -1.80
C GLN A 388 -11.55 5.19 -1.65
N ALA A 389 -11.15 3.94 -1.46
CA ALA A 389 -9.76 3.60 -1.18
C ALA A 389 -9.34 2.31 -1.88
N SER A 390 -8.10 2.26 -2.34
CA SER A 390 -7.50 1.10 -2.99
C SER A 390 -6.13 0.82 -2.40
N LEU A 391 -5.81 -0.46 -2.23
CA LEU A 391 -4.51 -0.95 -1.78
C LEU A 391 -3.94 -1.90 -2.82
N ALA A 392 -2.70 -1.66 -3.25
CA ALA A 392 -1.95 -2.55 -4.12
C ALA A 392 -0.95 -3.35 -3.28
N LEU A 393 -0.88 -4.66 -3.53
CA LEU A 393 0.00 -5.60 -2.84
C LEU A 393 0.82 -6.39 -3.85
N ASP A 394 2.00 -6.84 -3.43
CA ASP A 394 2.74 -7.88 -4.16
C ASP A 394 2.30 -9.30 -3.75
N SER A 395 2.93 -10.30 -4.36
CA SER A 395 2.66 -11.71 -4.10
C SER A 395 2.99 -12.18 -2.67
N GLY A 396 3.84 -11.46 -1.95
CA GLY A 396 4.18 -11.72 -0.57
C GLY A 396 3.31 -10.96 0.43
N GLY A 397 2.27 -10.25 -0.04
CA GLY A 397 1.41 -9.41 0.78
C GLY A 397 2.07 -8.08 1.19
N LYS A 398 3.21 -7.69 0.58
CA LYS A 398 3.83 -6.40 0.86
C LYS A 398 3.04 -5.29 0.16
N PHE A 399 2.80 -4.20 0.87
CA PHE A 399 2.10 -3.05 0.30
C PHE A 399 3.00 -2.30 -0.71
N LEU A 400 2.43 -1.99 -1.86
CA LEU A 400 3.12 -1.31 -2.97
C LEU A 400 2.65 0.14 -3.10
N ALA A 401 1.34 0.35 -3.09
CA ALA A 401 0.75 1.66 -3.24
C ALA A 401 -0.63 1.75 -2.60
N MET A 402 -1.02 2.97 -2.20
CA MET A 402 -2.36 3.26 -1.72
C MET A 402 -2.94 4.49 -2.41
N ARG A 403 -4.22 4.41 -2.79
CA ARG A 403 -4.96 5.55 -3.33
C ARG A 403 -6.19 5.79 -2.46
N THR A 404 -6.43 7.05 -2.08
CA THR A 404 -7.66 7.45 -1.37
C THR A 404 -8.31 8.65 -2.02
N ARG A 405 -9.64 8.65 -2.06
CA ARG A 405 -10.48 9.80 -2.36
C ARG A 405 -11.48 9.95 -1.23
N MET A 406 -11.39 11.06 -0.52
CA MET A 406 -12.19 11.35 0.66
C MET A 406 -13.08 12.56 0.41
N ILE A 407 -14.38 12.39 0.66
CA ILE A 407 -15.38 13.45 0.61
C ILE A 407 -15.91 13.62 2.02
N GLY A 408 -15.71 14.80 2.61
CA GLY A 408 -16.21 15.13 3.94
C GLY A 408 -17.29 16.20 3.87
N ALA A 409 -18.43 15.95 4.50
CA ALA A 409 -19.43 16.99 4.68
C ALA A 409 -19.02 17.92 5.83
N VAL A 410 -18.78 19.19 5.51
CA VAL A 410 -18.33 20.19 6.50
C VAL A 410 -19.48 20.98 7.13
N GLY A 411 -20.72 20.68 6.72
CA GLY A 411 -21.96 21.34 7.16
C GLY A 411 -22.19 22.69 6.48
N GLY A 412 -23.08 23.50 7.05
CA GLY A 412 -23.54 24.74 6.42
C GLY A 412 -22.50 25.85 6.37
N HIS A 413 -21.48 25.76 7.23
CA HIS A 413 -20.36 26.70 7.29
C HIS A 413 -19.12 25.94 7.76
N THR A 414 -17.96 26.32 7.29
CA THR A 414 -16.72 25.66 7.69
C THR A 414 -16.26 26.14 9.07
N VAL A 415 -16.17 25.23 10.04
CA VAL A 415 -15.55 25.50 11.35
C VAL A 415 -14.08 25.08 11.37
N ALA A 416 -13.76 23.91 10.81
CA ALA A 416 -12.39 23.40 10.74
C ALA A 416 -12.23 22.33 9.65
N TYR A 417 -11.03 22.27 9.05
CA TYR A 417 -10.62 21.19 8.13
C TYR A 417 -9.73 20.14 8.79
N VAL A 418 -9.56 20.19 10.12
CA VAL A 418 -8.58 19.37 10.85
C VAL A 418 -8.81 17.87 10.64
N SER A 419 -10.07 17.41 10.69
CA SER A 419 -10.39 15.98 10.49
C SER A 419 -10.02 15.52 9.08
N LEU A 420 -10.33 16.32 8.06
CA LEU A 420 -9.97 16.03 6.67
C LEU A 420 -8.45 16.05 6.46
N ASN A 421 -7.76 17.07 6.98
CA ASN A 421 -6.31 17.17 6.90
C ASN A 421 -5.59 16.00 7.56
N ASN A 422 -6.08 15.55 8.73
CA ASN A 422 -5.51 14.37 9.40
C ASN A 422 -5.76 13.08 8.61
N GLY A 423 -6.87 12.99 7.87
CA GLY A 423 -7.15 11.89 6.93
C GLY A 423 -5.96 11.64 6.02
N PHE A 424 -5.51 12.66 5.28
CA PHE A 424 -4.33 12.56 4.41
C PHE A 424 -3.03 12.26 5.18
N ARG A 425 -2.75 13.02 6.26
CA ARG A 425 -1.46 12.93 6.96
C ARG A 425 -1.19 11.57 7.59
N LEU A 426 -2.24 10.80 7.85
CA LEU A 426 -2.16 9.54 8.61
C LEU A 426 -2.55 8.32 7.79
N THR A 427 -3.01 8.50 6.55
CA THR A 427 -3.44 7.38 5.68
C THR A 427 -2.36 6.28 5.58
N THR A 428 -1.08 6.65 5.55
CA THR A 428 0.05 5.71 5.44
C THR A 428 0.89 5.59 6.71
N SER A 429 0.49 6.19 7.84
CA SER A 429 1.44 6.47 8.93
C SER A 429 1.98 5.25 9.68
N LEU A 430 1.27 4.12 9.67
CA LEU A 430 1.65 2.92 10.44
C LEU A 430 2.32 1.82 9.60
N TYR A 431 2.19 1.89 8.27
CA TYR A 431 2.61 0.82 7.38
C TYR A 431 3.61 1.34 6.35
N ASP A 432 4.58 0.50 5.98
CA ASP A 432 5.53 0.80 4.90
C ASP A 432 4.81 0.74 3.54
N ILE A 433 4.35 1.90 3.06
CA ILE A 433 3.66 2.07 1.78
C ILE A 433 4.49 3.01 0.90
N PRO A 434 5.26 2.48 -0.08
CA PRO A 434 6.22 3.27 -0.86
C PRO A 434 5.60 4.41 -1.69
N ALA A 435 4.36 4.26 -2.14
CA ALA A 435 3.67 5.26 -2.95
C ALA A 435 2.24 5.50 -2.47
N ALA A 436 1.84 6.75 -2.32
CA ALA A 436 0.48 7.08 -1.93
C ALA A 436 -0.06 8.32 -2.64
N HIS A 437 -1.35 8.30 -2.95
CA HIS A 437 -2.09 9.43 -3.49
C HIS A 437 -3.38 9.64 -2.69
N ALA A 438 -3.63 10.87 -2.25
CA ALA A 438 -4.86 11.23 -1.56
C ALA A 438 -5.51 12.44 -2.23
N HIS A 439 -6.80 12.34 -2.53
CA HIS A 439 -7.65 13.44 -2.93
C HIS A 439 -8.65 13.71 -1.82
N ILE A 440 -8.73 14.95 -1.32
CA ILE A 440 -9.67 15.32 -0.27
C ILE A 440 -10.55 16.46 -0.74
N GLN A 441 -11.86 16.30 -0.58
CA GLN A 441 -12.86 17.32 -0.88
C GLN A 441 -13.75 17.57 0.33
N GLY A 442 -13.84 18.83 0.76
CA GLY A 442 -14.86 19.27 1.72
C GLY A 442 -16.09 19.78 0.97
N VAL A 443 -17.28 19.29 1.31
CA VAL A 443 -18.54 19.73 0.70
C VAL A 443 -19.44 20.42 1.73
N LEU A 444 -19.98 21.58 1.35
CA LEU A 444 -20.98 22.29 2.14
C LEU A 444 -22.31 21.55 2.05
N THR A 445 -23.01 21.42 3.18
CA THR A 445 -24.31 20.75 3.26
C THR A 445 -25.25 21.51 4.19
N ASN A 446 -26.56 21.36 4.05
CA ASN A 446 -27.56 22.01 4.92
C ASN A 446 -27.70 21.30 6.28
N THR A 447 -26.58 21.08 6.96
CA THR A 447 -26.49 20.36 8.24
C THR A 447 -25.59 21.12 9.21
N PRO A 448 -25.59 20.80 10.53
CA PRO A 448 -24.67 21.43 11.48
C PRO A 448 -23.22 21.27 11.03
N SER A 449 -22.39 22.28 11.27
CA SER A 449 -20.98 22.24 10.88
C SER A 449 -20.23 21.11 11.58
N THR A 450 -19.24 20.53 10.90
CA THR A 450 -18.36 19.55 11.53
C THR A 450 -17.12 20.19 12.14
N SER A 451 -16.66 19.62 13.25
CA SER A 451 -15.53 20.09 14.05
C SER A 451 -14.73 18.87 14.54
N PRO A 452 -13.47 19.04 15.02
CA PRO A 452 -12.72 17.94 15.60
C PRO A 452 -13.52 17.22 16.68
N TYR A 453 -13.82 15.95 16.47
CA TYR A 453 -14.38 15.04 17.47
C TYR A 453 -13.34 13.95 17.78
N ARG A 454 -13.16 13.64 19.06
CA ARG A 454 -12.13 12.76 19.68
C ARG A 454 -11.33 11.93 18.67
N GLY A 455 -10.03 12.21 18.56
CA GLY A 455 -9.16 11.67 17.52
C GLY A 455 -9.01 12.62 16.34
N ALA A 456 -10.12 13.13 15.80
CA ALA A 456 -10.22 14.10 14.70
C ALA A 456 -9.57 13.61 13.39
N GLY A 457 -10.29 12.81 12.61
CA GLY A 457 -9.81 12.28 11.32
C GLY A 457 -8.95 11.02 11.43
N ARG A 458 -8.30 10.79 12.59
CA ARG A 458 -7.44 9.61 12.79
C ARG A 458 -8.24 8.32 12.84
N PRO A 459 -9.32 8.20 13.64
CA PRO A 459 -10.15 6.99 13.62
C PRO A 459 -10.63 6.63 12.21
N GLU A 460 -10.97 7.63 11.40
CA GLU A 460 -11.48 7.46 10.04
C GLU A 460 -10.37 6.99 9.09
N ALA A 461 -9.18 7.58 9.18
CA ALA A 461 -8.02 7.13 8.41
C ALA A 461 -7.58 5.70 8.77
N MET A 462 -7.53 5.38 10.07
CA MET A 462 -7.17 4.04 10.54
C MET A 462 -8.24 3.02 10.17
N PHE A 463 -9.52 3.36 10.31
CA PHE A 463 -10.61 2.49 9.85
C PHE A 463 -10.46 2.14 8.36
N VAL A 464 -10.15 3.12 7.51
CA VAL A 464 -9.99 2.87 6.07
C VAL A 464 -8.85 1.89 5.77
N ILE A 465 -7.66 2.12 6.30
CA ILE A 465 -6.51 1.24 6.03
C ILE A 465 -6.68 -0.15 6.64
N GLU A 466 -7.17 -0.26 7.88
CA GLU A 466 -7.39 -1.55 8.52
C GLU A 466 -8.45 -2.38 7.78
N ARG A 467 -9.52 -1.74 7.28
CA ARG A 467 -10.53 -2.44 6.47
C ARG A 467 -9.97 -2.92 5.13
N LEU A 468 -9.08 -2.16 4.51
CA LEU A 468 -8.38 -2.61 3.30
C LEU A 468 -7.46 -3.79 3.59
N ILE A 469 -6.75 -3.77 4.72
CA ILE A 469 -5.85 -4.86 5.13
C ILE A 469 -6.66 -6.13 5.44
N ASP A 470 -7.74 -6.02 6.23
CA ASP A 470 -8.66 -7.13 6.52
C ASP A 470 -9.24 -7.77 5.25
N LYS A 471 -9.47 -6.96 4.20
CA LYS A 471 -10.00 -7.45 2.92
C LYS A 471 -8.91 -8.07 2.04
N ALA A 472 -7.67 -7.65 2.20
CA ALA A 472 -6.52 -8.18 1.48
C ALA A 472 -5.99 -9.50 2.06
N ALA A 473 -6.13 -9.69 3.38
CA ALA A 473 -5.77 -10.90 4.11
C ALA A 473 -6.80 -12.02 3.92
#